data_AF-A0A1B1E2L6-F1
#
_entry.id   AF-A0A1B1E2L6-F1
#
_cell.length_a   1.000
_cell.length_b   1.000
_cell.length_c   1.000
_cell.angle_alpha   90.00
_cell.angle_beta   90.00
_cell.angle_gamma   90.00
#
_symmetry.space_group_name_H-M   'P 1'
#
loop_
_entity.id
_entity.type
_entity.pdbx_description
1 polymer ?
#
loop_
_entity_poly.entity_id
_entity_poly.type
_entity_poly.pdbx_seq_one_letter_code
_entity_poly.pdbx_strand_id
1 'polypeptide(L)'
;MIPTPVSKKIRSRLSLSIHKKPHFLFRQNLLLDKGEKWEPKLRKGHPEFAKQFDILNRQVTGFRKYKPPVVKREETKRNYDITNFHEVKSKFRFDINGFFEDEGNVFCQELYKTAKRMYIVGWIKCRRRFAMGHFQGDAYAISYLRHWFDMYSSQTNRIDKLRIFDENHGIPSFDYYNITVVKDYRSPAKKKMHLIQSKDFLKTKALFNLK
;
A
#
# COMPACT_ATOMS: atom_id res chain seq x y z
N MET A 1 17.96 -18.30 -55.80
CA MET A 1 17.26 -18.72 -54.57
C MET A 1 18.25 -18.70 -53.42
N ILE A 2 18.00 -17.92 -52.37
CA ILE A 2 18.90 -17.83 -51.20
C ILE A 2 18.51 -18.98 -50.24
N PRO A 3 19.46 -19.82 -49.78
CA PRO A 3 19.13 -20.94 -48.89
C PRO A 3 18.62 -20.42 -47.55
N THR A 4 17.49 -20.92 -47.09
CA THR A 4 16.96 -20.59 -45.76
C THR A 4 17.72 -21.39 -44.69
N PRO A 5 18.17 -20.76 -43.59
CA PRO A 5 18.94 -21.48 -42.56
C PRO A 5 18.05 -22.40 -41.72
N VAL A 6 18.49 -23.64 -41.56
CA VAL A 6 17.75 -24.82 -41.05
C VAL A 6 17.54 -24.83 -39.52
N SER A 7 17.95 -23.81 -38.76
CA SER A 7 17.57 -23.73 -37.34
C SER A 7 17.52 -22.32 -36.75
N LYS A 8 16.60 -22.11 -35.78
CA LYS A 8 16.44 -20.84 -35.02
C LYS A 8 17.76 -20.37 -34.39
N LYS A 9 18.61 -21.30 -33.98
CA LYS A 9 19.92 -21.04 -33.33
C LYS A 9 20.97 -20.47 -34.30
N ILE A 10 20.92 -20.88 -35.57
CA ILE A 10 21.79 -20.33 -36.63
C ILE A 10 21.28 -18.95 -37.04
N ARG A 11 19.95 -18.76 -37.10
CA ARG A 11 19.32 -17.48 -37.42
C ARG A 11 19.67 -16.38 -36.39
N SER A 12 19.67 -16.71 -35.09
CA SER A 12 20.04 -15.76 -34.02
C SER A 12 21.52 -15.38 -34.02
N ARG A 13 22.40 -16.31 -34.43
CA ARG A 13 23.84 -16.03 -34.58
C ARG A 13 24.11 -15.12 -35.78
N LEU A 14 23.43 -15.36 -36.91
CA LEU A 14 23.55 -14.53 -38.10
C LEU A 14 22.97 -13.12 -37.89
N SER A 15 21.86 -12.98 -37.15
CA SER A 15 21.29 -11.66 -36.83
C SER A 15 22.20 -10.82 -35.94
N LEU A 16 22.93 -11.44 -35.01
CA LEU A 16 23.93 -10.75 -34.18
C LEU A 16 25.15 -10.25 -34.98
N SER A 17 25.52 -10.95 -36.05
CA SER A 17 26.63 -10.54 -36.93
C SER A 17 26.24 -9.49 -37.98
N ILE A 18 24.95 -9.37 -38.33
CA ILE A 18 24.48 -8.40 -39.35
C ILE A 18 24.28 -7.00 -38.76
N HIS A 19 24.02 -6.88 -37.45
CA HIS A 19 24.03 -5.59 -36.80
C HIS A 19 25.46 -5.05 -36.69
N LYS A 20 25.89 -4.24 -37.67
CA LYS A 20 27.07 -3.37 -37.52
C LYS A 20 26.97 -2.68 -36.16
N LYS A 21 27.96 -2.89 -35.29
CA LYS A 21 28.09 -2.10 -34.05
C LYS A 21 27.94 -0.63 -34.44
N PRO A 22 27.06 0.16 -33.78
CA PRO A 22 26.87 1.55 -34.15
C PRO A 22 28.23 2.26 -34.09
N HIS A 23 28.62 2.92 -35.19
CA HIS A 23 29.87 3.66 -35.26
C HIS A 23 29.86 4.71 -34.16
N PHE A 24 30.96 4.86 -33.42
CA PHE A 24 31.07 5.77 -32.28
C PHE A 24 30.71 7.24 -32.62
N LEU A 25 30.82 7.62 -33.89
CA LEU A 25 30.48 8.94 -34.42
C LEU A 25 28.97 9.20 -34.56
N PHE A 26 28.12 8.16 -34.55
CA PHE A 26 26.66 8.30 -34.65
C PHE A 26 25.96 8.39 -33.30
N ARG A 27 26.72 8.52 -32.19
CA ARG A 27 26.11 8.94 -30.92
C ARG A 27 25.74 10.41 -31.06
N GLN A 28 24.44 10.70 -31.18
CA GLN A 28 23.95 12.05 -30.96
C GLN A 28 24.43 12.49 -29.57
N ASN A 29 25.27 13.50 -29.53
CA ASN A 29 25.79 14.12 -28.32
C ASN A 29 24.62 14.75 -27.56
N LEU A 30 23.86 13.94 -26.83
CA LEU A 30 22.95 14.43 -25.81
C LEU A 30 23.81 15.09 -24.74
N LEU A 31 23.71 16.42 -24.68
CA LEU A 31 24.36 17.34 -23.74
C LEU A 31 23.89 17.12 -22.29
N LEU A 32 23.84 15.87 -21.83
CA LEU A 32 23.65 15.55 -20.42
C LEU A 32 25.02 15.58 -19.75
N ASP A 33 25.26 16.67 -19.03
CA ASP A 33 26.38 16.94 -18.12
C ASP A 33 27.78 16.79 -18.72
N LYS A 34 28.25 17.84 -19.39
CA LYS A 34 29.69 18.13 -19.44
C LYS A 34 30.12 18.72 -18.09
N GLY A 35 30.01 17.95 -17.03
CA GLY A 35 30.81 18.21 -15.84
C GLY A 35 32.29 18.24 -16.24
N GLU A 36 33.11 19.05 -15.56
CA GLU A 36 34.55 19.00 -15.75
C GLU A 36 34.99 17.54 -15.66
N LYS A 37 35.61 17.03 -16.73
CA LYS A 37 36.17 15.69 -16.76
C LYS A 37 37.15 15.58 -15.60
N TRP A 38 36.80 14.79 -14.59
CA TRP A 38 37.70 14.40 -13.50
C TRP A 38 38.72 13.38 -14.04
N GLU A 39 39.43 13.73 -15.11
CA GLU A 39 40.53 12.95 -15.62
C GLU A 39 41.78 13.33 -14.82
N PRO A 40 42.44 12.37 -14.13
CA PRO A 40 43.64 12.68 -13.37
C PRO A 40 44.76 13.14 -14.31
N LYS A 41 45.52 14.16 -13.93
CA LYS A 41 46.68 14.60 -14.71
C LYS A 41 47.70 13.47 -14.73
N LEU A 42 48.02 12.94 -15.91
CA LEU A 42 49.00 11.86 -16.06
C LEU A 42 50.40 12.45 -16.31
N ARG A 43 51.41 12.03 -15.54
CA ARG A 43 52.82 12.22 -15.87
C ARG A 43 53.49 10.87 -16.11
N LYS A 44 54.10 10.69 -17.28
CA LYS A 44 54.75 9.43 -17.71
C LYS A 44 53.83 8.19 -17.56
N GLY A 45 52.54 8.36 -17.83
CA GLY A 45 51.55 7.27 -17.73
C GLY A 45 51.01 7.00 -16.33
N HIS A 46 51.46 7.72 -15.30
CA HIS A 46 50.95 7.59 -13.93
C HIS A 46 50.10 8.79 -13.53
N PRO A 47 48.93 8.59 -12.87
CA PRO A 47 48.10 9.68 -12.38
C PRO A 47 48.76 10.41 -11.20
N GLU A 48 48.99 11.71 -11.37
CA GLU A 48 49.37 12.62 -10.29
C GLU A 48 48.11 13.02 -9.50
N PHE A 49 47.97 12.48 -8.29
CA PHE A 49 46.94 12.91 -7.35
C PHE A 49 47.47 14.08 -6.50
N ALA A 50 46.64 15.10 -6.27
CA ALA A 50 47.02 16.27 -5.46
C ALA A 50 47.36 15.94 -3.99
N LYS A 51 46.88 14.79 -3.50
CA LYS A 51 47.25 14.21 -2.20
C LYS A 51 47.58 12.74 -2.41
N GLN A 52 48.73 12.30 -1.91
CA GLN A 52 49.10 10.89 -1.90
C GLN A 52 48.10 10.14 -1.01
N PHE A 53 47.39 9.17 -1.58
CA PHE A 53 46.42 8.39 -0.83
C PHE A 53 47.19 7.38 0.02
N ASP A 54 47.39 7.71 1.30
CA ASP A 54 48.11 6.86 2.24
C ASP A 54 47.23 5.67 2.66
N ILE A 55 47.42 4.55 1.97
CA ILE A 55 46.66 3.30 2.17
C ILE A 55 47.03 2.64 3.50
N LEU A 56 48.24 2.89 4.03
CA LEU A 56 48.75 2.22 5.23
C LEU A 56 48.25 2.88 6.52
N ASN A 57 48.06 4.20 6.52
CA ASN A 57 47.65 4.93 7.73
C ASN A 57 46.15 5.24 7.84
N ARG A 58 45.36 4.98 6.79
CA ARG A 58 43.90 5.17 6.84
C ARG A 58 43.18 3.84 6.89
N GLN A 59 42.66 3.49 8.06
CA GLN A 59 41.55 2.54 8.14
C GLN A 59 40.48 2.98 7.14
N VAL A 60 40.19 2.14 6.16
CA VAL A 60 39.08 2.34 5.22
C VAL A 60 37.82 2.42 6.09
N THR A 61 37.34 3.63 6.35
CA THR A 61 36.04 3.83 7.00
C THR A 61 35.02 3.33 6.01
N GLY A 62 34.62 2.06 6.18
CA GLY A 62 33.85 1.30 5.22
C GLY A 62 32.66 2.07 4.69
N PHE A 63 32.33 1.81 3.42
CA PHE A 63 31.12 2.26 2.73
C PHE A 63 30.03 2.65 3.72
N ARG A 64 29.83 3.96 3.95
CA ARG A 64 28.78 4.43 4.84
C ARG A 64 27.46 3.90 4.29
N LYS A 65 26.87 2.92 4.97
CA LYS A 65 25.56 2.38 4.62
C LYS A 65 24.62 3.57 4.43
N TYR A 66 23.96 3.64 3.28
CA TYR A 66 23.02 4.68 2.95
C TYR A 66 22.04 4.86 4.13
N LYS A 67 22.00 6.07 4.70
CA LYS A 67 20.96 6.47 5.63
C LYS A 67 19.95 7.30 4.84
N PRO A 68 18.68 6.87 4.73
CA PRO A 68 17.67 7.69 4.09
C PRO A 68 17.57 9.05 4.80
N PRO A 69 17.22 10.12 4.07
CA PRO A 69 17.02 11.44 4.66
C PRO A 69 15.98 11.34 5.78
N VAL A 70 16.19 12.11 6.85
CA VAL A 70 15.25 12.16 7.98
C VAL A 70 13.95 12.77 7.46
N VAL A 71 12.96 11.90 7.18
CA VAL A 71 11.61 12.35 6.88
C VAL A 71 11.08 13.02 8.14
N LYS A 72 10.76 14.32 8.07
CA LYS A 72 10.10 15.02 9.18
C LYS A 72 8.84 14.25 9.52
N ARG A 73 8.81 13.63 10.69
CA ARG A 73 7.58 13.03 11.21
C ARG A 73 6.64 14.20 11.49
N GLU A 74 5.42 14.11 11.01
CA GLU A 74 4.38 15.06 11.38
C GLU A 74 4.30 15.10 12.91
N GLU A 75 4.49 16.29 13.48
CA GLU A 75 4.41 16.46 14.92
C GLU A 75 2.97 16.14 15.34
N THR A 76 2.81 15.05 16.08
CA THR A 76 1.50 14.68 16.60
C THR A 76 1.10 15.76 17.59
N LYS A 77 0.12 16.60 17.23
CA LYS A 77 -0.48 17.56 18.16
C LYS A 77 -0.97 16.77 19.39
N ARG A 78 -0.54 17.18 20.59
CA ARG A 78 -0.95 16.55 21.86
C ARG A 78 -1.83 17.47 22.70
N ASN A 79 -1.77 18.77 22.45
CA ASN A 79 -2.54 19.78 23.16
C ASN A 79 -3.83 20.03 22.37
N TYR A 80 -4.86 19.24 22.67
CA TYR A 80 -6.19 19.44 22.10
C TYR A 80 -7.06 20.20 23.09
N ASP A 81 -7.62 21.32 22.64
CA ASP A 81 -8.62 22.09 23.38
C ASP A 81 -10.02 21.77 22.84
N ILE A 82 -11.06 22.22 23.55
CA ILE A 82 -12.48 22.02 23.18
C ILE A 82 -12.75 22.49 21.73
N THR A 83 -12.08 23.56 21.31
CA THR A 83 -12.16 24.14 19.95
C THR A 83 -11.52 23.24 18.89
N ASN A 84 -10.46 22.51 19.22
CA ASN A 84 -9.67 21.69 18.29
C ASN A 84 -9.93 20.19 18.42
N PHE A 85 -10.81 19.77 19.34
CA PHE A 85 -11.13 18.36 19.57
C PHE A 85 -11.74 17.67 18.34
N HIS A 86 -12.31 18.44 17.41
CA HIS A 86 -12.81 17.94 16.13
C HIS A 86 -11.70 17.43 15.21
N GLU A 87 -10.46 17.91 15.35
CA GLU A 87 -9.30 17.41 14.61
C GLU A 87 -8.80 16.06 15.15
N VAL A 88 -9.28 15.63 16.34
CA VAL A 88 -8.86 14.37 16.96
C VAL A 88 -9.46 13.22 16.19
N LYS A 89 -8.63 12.56 15.39
CA LYS A 89 -8.98 11.30 14.74
C LYS A 89 -9.01 10.17 15.76
N SER A 90 -10.03 9.35 15.70
CA SER A 90 -10.21 8.20 16.56
C SER A 90 -10.61 6.95 15.79
N LYS A 91 -10.47 5.80 16.43
CA LYS A 91 -10.95 4.52 15.91
C LYS A 91 -11.50 3.69 17.06
N PHE A 92 -12.44 2.82 16.71
CA PHE A 92 -12.90 1.77 17.61
C PHE A 92 -13.37 0.56 16.81
N ARG A 93 -13.39 -0.59 17.48
CA ARG A 93 -14.04 -1.80 16.98
C ARG A 93 -15.30 -2.04 17.77
N PHE A 94 -16.29 -2.62 17.09
CA PHE A 94 -17.52 -3.03 17.72
C PHE A 94 -17.86 -4.47 17.37
N ASP A 95 -18.51 -5.13 18.31
CA ASP A 95 -19.13 -6.42 18.17
C ASP A 95 -20.51 -6.36 18.82
N ILE A 96 -21.53 -6.60 18.03
CA ILE A 96 -22.94 -6.50 18.40
C ILE A 96 -23.54 -7.89 18.24
N ASN A 97 -24.16 -8.38 19.30
CA ASN A 97 -24.98 -9.58 19.25
C ASN A 97 -26.45 -9.19 19.32
N GLY A 98 -27.28 -9.89 18.55
CA GLY A 98 -28.70 -9.61 18.49
C GLY A 98 -29.40 -10.44 17.41
N PHE A 99 -30.53 -9.94 16.93
CA PHE A 99 -31.25 -10.51 15.80
C PHE A 99 -31.43 -9.45 14.73
N PHE A 100 -30.99 -9.76 13.51
CA PHE A 100 -31.06 -8.86 12.36
C PHE A 100 -31.77 -9.55 11.20
N GLU A 101 -32.76 -8.87 10.64
CA GLU A 101 -33.56 -9.37 9.53
C GLU A 101 -32.75 -9.41 8.21
N ASP A 102 -33.17 -10.26 7.28
CA ASP A 102 -32.58 -10.42 5.94
C ASP A 102 -31.04 -10.61 5.99
N GLU A 103 -30.60 -11.58 6.79
CA GLU A 103 -29.18 -11.86 7.06
C GLU A 103 -28.37 -10.65 7.56
N GLY A 104 -29.05 -9.62 8.10
CA GLY A 104 -28.44 -8.38 8.57
C GLY A 104 -28.26 -7.30 7.49
N ASN A 105 -28.85 -7.45 6.31
CA ASN A 105 -28.78 -6.46 5.24
C ASN A 105 -29.45 -5.13 5.61
N VAL A 106 -30.64 -5.19 6.23
CA VAL A 106 -31.40 -3.99 6.62
C VAL A 106 -30.58 -3.15 7.60
N PHE A 107 -30.12 -3.76 8.69
CA PHE A 107 -29.25 -3.12 9.67
C PHE A 107 -27.96 -2.59 9.04
N CYS A 108 -27.34 -3.36 8.14
CA CYS A 108 -26.12 -2.94 7.46
C CYS A 108 -26.34 -1.68 6.60
N GLN A 109 -27.48 -1.54 5.93
CA GLN A 109 -27.79 -0.38 5.11
C GLN A 109 -28.04 0.86 5.96
N GLU A 110 -28.80 0.73 7.06
CA GLU A 110 -29.04 1.81 8.01
C GLU A 110 -27.73 2.31 8.61
N LEU A 111 -26.92 1.39 9.13
CA LEU A 111 -25.64 1.69 9.74
C LEU A 111 -24.65 2.29 8.74
N TYR A 112 -24.61 1.76 7.50
CA TYR A 112 -23.81 2.35 6.42
C TYR A 112 -24.25 3.79 6.10
N LYS A 113 -25.57 4.04 6.00
CA LYS A 113 -26.12 5.37 5.71
C LYS A 113 -25.80 6.36 6.83
N THR A 114 -25.95 5.95 8.08
CA THR A 114 -25.63 6.75 9.26
C THR A 114 -24.13 7.08 9.31
N ALA A 115 -23.26 6.08 9.20
CA ALA A 115 -21.82 6.30 9.22
C ALA A 115 -21.33 7.16 8.03
N LYS A 116 -21.89 6.97 6.83
CA LYS A 116 -21.57 7.79 5.65
C LYS A 116 -21.96 9.26 5.83
N ARG A 117 -23.09 9.54 6.49
CA ARG A 117 -23.51 10.93 6.81
C ARG A 117 -22.56 11.64 7.77
N MET A 118 -21.87 10.88 8.61
CA MET A 118 -20.90 11.38 9.59
C MET A 118 -19.47 11.38 9.06
N TYR A 119 -19.26 11.09 7.76
CA TYR A 119 -17.94 10.96 7.14
C TYR A 119 -17.01 9.93 7.84
N ILE A 120 -17.60 8.92 8.47
CA ILE A 120 -16.86 7.82 9.10
C ILE A 120 -16.38 6.86 8.01
N VAL A 121 -15.18 6.31 8.18
CA VAL A 121 -14.55 5.33 7.27
C VAL A 121 -14.28 4.03 8.00
N GLY A 122 -14.17 2.91 7.27
CA GLY A 122 -13.89 1.62 7.89
C GLY A 122 -14.51 0.43 7.18
N TRP A 123 -14.89 -0.58 7.95
CA TRP A 123 -15.57 -1.76 7.42
C TRP A 123 -16.63 -2.29 8.38
N ILE A 124 -17.66 -2.90 7.79
CA ILE A 124 -18.82 -3.45 8.49
C ILE A 124 -19.06 -4.87 7.98
N LYS A 125 -19.37 -5.77 8.90
CA LYS A 125 -19.83 -7.12 8.62
C LYS A 125 -21.08 -7.39 9.44
N CYS A 126 -22.23 -7.45 8.78
CA CYS A 126 -23.50 -7.81 9.41
C CYS A 126 -23.92 -9.22 9.01
N ARG A 127 -24.53 -9.92 9.96
CA ARG A 127 -25.12 -11.25 9.84
C ARG A 127 -26.42 -11.27 10.63
N ARG A 128 -27.21 -12.34 10.45
CA ARG A 128 -28.48 -12.53 11.16
C ARG A 128 -28.37 -12.45 12.69
N ARG A 129 -27.25 -12.87 13.28
CA ARG A 129 -27.08 -12.91 14.75
C ARG A 129 -26.04 -11.96 15.33
N PHE A 130 -25.20 -11.39 14.47
CA PHE A 130 -24.13 -10.53 14.92
C PHE A 130 -23.80 -9.48 13.87
N ALA A 131 -23.32 -8.34 14.32
CA ALA A 131 -22.72 -7.32 13.49
C ALA A 131 -21.42 -6.87 14.11
N MET A 132 -20.37 -6.79 13.31
CA MET A 132 -19.06 -6.36 13.78
C MET A 132 -18.41 -5.44 12.77
N GLY A 133 -17.51 -4.60 13.23
CA GLY A 133 -16.83 -3.67 12.35
C GLY A 133 -15.73 -2.92 13.04
N HIS A 134 -15.09 -2.09 12.24
CA HIS A 134 -14.04 -1.19 12.67
C HIS A 134 -14.29 0.15 11.99
N PHE A 135 -14.43 1.19 12.79
CA PHE A 135 -14.69 2.53 12.32
C PHE A 135 -13.59 3.48 12.73
N GLN A 136 -13.34 4.46 11.87
CA GLN A 136 -12.41 5.55 12.07
C GLN A 136 -13.07 6.84 11.61
N GLY A 137 -12.80 7.92 12.32
CA GLY A 137 -13.36 9.23 12.03
C GLY A 137 -12.96 10.22 13.10
N ASP A 138 -13.57 11.39 13.07
CA ASP A 138 -13.35 12.40 14.08
C ASP A 138 -13.96 11.95 15.42
N ALA A 139 -13.39 12.40 16.54
CA ALA A 139 -13.81 11.99 17.88
C ALA A 139 -15.29 12.29 18.15
N TYR A 140 -15.80 13.43 17.66
CA TYR A 140 -17.22 13.77 17.76
C TYR A 140 -18.11 12.83 16.93
N ALA A 141 -17.71 12.52 15.70
CA ALA A 141 -18.46 11.61 14.84
C ALA A 141 -18.55 10.21 15.46
N ILE A 142 -17.45 9.73 16.05
CA ILE A 142 -17.39 8.45 16.74
C ILE A 142 -18.25 8.45 18.01
N SER A 143 -18.19 9.51 18.81
CA SER A 143 -19.05 9.68 20.00
C SER A 143 -20.54 9.68 19.64
N TYR A 144 -20.90 10.40 18.57
CA TYR A 144 -22.27 10.41 18.07
C TYR A 144 -22.71 9.02 17.59
N LEU A 145 -21.86 8.31 16.84
CA LEU A 145 -22.20 6.98 16.36
C LEU A 145 -22.32 5.96 17.50
N ARG A 146 -21.58 6.13 18.59
CA ARG A 146 -21.76 5.37 19.83
C ARG A 146 -23.12 5.63 20.46
N HIS A 147 -23.48 6.90 20.61
CA HIS A 147 -24.81 7.26 21.08
C HIS A 147 -25.93 6.74 20.18
N TRP A 148 -25.71 6.73 18.85
CA TRP A 148 -26.64 6.15 17.89
C TRP A 148 -26.87 4.65 18.12
N PHE A 149 -25.84 3.88 18.51
CA PHE A 149 -26.03 2.47 18.88
C PHE A 149 -26.90 2.31 20.13
N ASP A 150 -26.70 3.16 21.15
CA ASP A 150 -27.48 3.10 22.39
C ASP A 150 -28.95 3.49 22.16
N MET A 151 -29.19 4.45 21.25
CA MET A 151 -30.52 4.92 20.87
C MET A 151 -31.16 4.10 19.74
N TYR A 152 -30.44 3.11 19.19
CA TYR A 152 -30.92 2.35 18.04
C TYR A 152 -32.17 1.55 18.42
N SER A 153 -33.27 1.87 17.76
CA SER A 153 -34.53 1.15 17.89
C SER A 153 -35.07 0.85 16.50
N SER A 154 -35.37 -0.41 16.25
CA SER A 154 -36.01 -0.87 15.02
C SER A 154 -37.06 -1.93 15.37
N GLN A 155 -38.13 -1.99 14.57
CA GLN A 155 -39.19 -2.97 14.78
C GLN A 155 -38.72 -4.39 14.43
N THR A 156 -37.77 -4.52 13.49
CA THR A 156 -37.35 -5.81 12.95
C THR A 156 -35.95 -6.24 13.39
N ASN A 157 -35.09 -5.27 13.72
CA ASN A 157 -33.74 -5.54 14.23
C ASN A 157 -33.68 -5.29 15.73
N ARG A 158 -33.11 -6.24 16.47
CA ARG A 158 -32.94 -6.17 17.91
C ARG A 158 -31.46 -6.32 18.28
N ILE A 159 -30.94 -5.36 19.04
CA ILE A 159 -29.61 -5.43 19.63
C ILE A 159 -29.74 -5.94 21.07
N ASP A 160 -29.08 -7.05 21.39
CA ASP A 160 -29.09 -7.61 22.74
C ASP A 160 -27.85 -7.22 23.54
N LYS A 161 -26.68 -7.20 22.89
CA LYS A 161 -25.40 -6.86 23.53
C LYS A 161 -24.53 -6.07 22.57
N LEU A 162 -24.10 -4.90 22.99
CA LEU A 162 -23.09 -4.08 22.31
C LEU A 162 -21.77 -4.18 23.07
N ARG A 163 -20.68 -4.50 22.36
CA ARG A 163 -19.31 -4.45 22.87
C ARG A 163 -18.49 -3.54 21.99
N ILE A 164 -17.91 -2.51 22.59
CA ILE A 164 -16.96 -1.62 21.94
C ILE A 164 -15.59 -1.84 22.58
N PHE A 165 -14.56 -1.98 21.76
CA PHE A 165 -13.19 -2.28 22.18
C PHE A 165 -12.16 -1.70 21.20
N ASP A 166 -10.88 -1.74 21.57
CA ASP A 166 -9.78 -1.14 20.82
C ASP A 166 -9.99 0.37 20.52
N GLU A 167 -10.54 1.12 21.48
CA GLU A 167 -10.76 2.57 21.36
C GLU A 167 -9.44 3.33 21.45
N ASN A 168 -9.03 3.95 20.34
CA ASN A 168 -7.84 4.78 20.30
C ASN A 168 -8.19 6.18 19.77
N HIS A 169 -7.65 7.21 20.41
CA HIS A 169 -7.76 8.61 20.01
C HIS A 169 -6.39 9.16 19.61
N GLY A 170 -6.36 10.22 18.79
CA GLY A 170 -5.13 10.89 18.36
C GLY A 170 -4.36 10.13 17.28
N ILE A 171 -5.05 9.45 16.37
CA ILE A 171 -4.42 8.69 15.28
C ILE A 171 -3.92 9.66 14.21
N PRO A 172 -2.71 9.48 13.63
CA PRO A 172 -2.18 10.40 12.63
C PRO A 172 -3.02 10.42 11.34
N SER A 173 -3.38 9.24 10.83
CA SER A 173 -4.07 9.05 9.56
C SER A 173 -5.09 7.92 9.63
N PHE A 174 -6.12 7.97 8.79
CA PHE A 174 -7.06 6.87 8.62
C PHE A 174 -6.43 5.76 7.76
N ASP A 175 -6.71 4.51 8.13
CA ASP A 175 -6.31 3.30 7.40
C ASP A 175 -7.22 3.05 6.18
N TYR A 176 -8.40 3.67 6.17
CA TYR A 176 -9.44 3.47 5.16
C TYR A 176 -9.86 4.79 4.52
N TYR A 177 -10.25 4.73 3.25
CA TYR A 177 -10.82 5.89 2.54
C TYR A 177 -12.35 5.89 2.52
N ASN A 178 -12.96 4.70 2.51
CA ASN A 178 -14.40 4.51 2.38
C ASN A 178 -14.87 3.41 3.32
N ILE A 179 -16.18 3.39 3.60
CA ILE A 179 -16.81 2.27 4.31
C ILE A 179 -16.96 1.09 3.35
N THR A 180 -16.43 -0.06 3.75
CA THR A 180 -16.56 -1.32 2.99
C THR A 180 -17.50 -2.29 3.70
N VAL A 181 -18.48 -2.82 2.96
CA VAL A 181 -19.40 -3.85 3.48
C VAL A 181 -18.86 -5.23 3.14
N VAL A 182 -18.48 -5.98 4.17
CA VAL A 182 -17.89 -7.31 4.02
C VAL A 182 -18.99 -8.36 4.03
N LYS A 183 -19.40 -8.78 2.83
CA LYS A 183 -20.37 -9.88 2.65
C LYS A 183 -19.74 -11.27 2.68
N ASP A 184 -18.42 -11.37 2.76
CA ASP A 184 -17.69 -12.63 2.62
C ASP A 184 -17.93 -13.58 3.81
N TYR A 185 -18.38 -14.81 3.51
CA TYR A 185 -18.66 -15.86 4.49
C TYR A 185 -17.44 -16.74 4.78
N ARG A 186 -16.36 -16.58 4.00
CA ARG A 186 -15.19 -17.46 4.07
C ARG A 186 -14.29 -17.07 5.24
N SER A 187 -13.68 -18.06 5.89
CA SER A 187 -12.64 -17.81 6.87
C SER A 187 -11.42 -17.15 6.20
N PRO A 188 -10.64 -16.31 6.91
CA PRO A 188 -9.48 -15.62 6.33
C PRO A 188 -8.48 -16.56 5.66
N ALA A 189 -8.26 -17.75 6.24
CA ALA A 189 -7.42 -18.79 5.66
C ALA A 189 -7.98 -19.31 4.32
N LYS A 190 -9.28 -19.64 4.26
CA LYS A 190 -9.94 -20.06 3.02
C LYS A 190 -9.95 -18.95 1.97
N LYS A 191 -10.08 -17.68 2.39
CA LYS A 191 -9.99 -16.53 1.51
C LYS A 191 -8.59 -16.41 0.88
N LYS A 192 -7.53 -16.50 1.70
CA LYS A 192 -6.14 -16.51 1.20
C LYS A 192 -5.89 -17.65 0.21
N MET A 193 -6.31 -18.87 0.56
CA MET A 193 -6.18 -20.03 -0.32
C MET A 193 -6.89 -19.82 -1.65
N HIS A 194 -8.12 -19.33 -1.64
CA HIS A 194 -8.89 -19.11 -2.86
C HIS A 194 -8.31 -17.99 -3.73
N LEU A 195 -7.66 -17.00 -3.11
CA LEU A 195 -6.98 -15.91 -3.81
C LEU A 195 -5.67 -16.38 -4.46
N ILE A 196 -4.95 -17.28 -3.80
CA ILE A 196 -3.77 -17.99 -4.36
C ILE A 196 -4.23 -18.85 -5.55
N GLN A 197 -5.24 -19.71 -5.34
CA GLN A 197 -5.80 -20.57 -6.38
C GLN A 197 -6.32 -19.77 -7.57
N SER A 198 -6.98 -18.63 -7.37
CA SER A 198 -7.43 -17.78 -8.47
C SER A 198 -6.26 -17.14 -9.23
N LYS A 199 -5.19 -16.74 -8.53
CA LYS A 199 -3.99 -16.17 -9.18
C LYS A 199 -3.27 -17.23 -9.99
N ASP A 200 -3.16 -18.44 -9.46
CA ASP A 200 -2.52 -19.56 -10.15
C ASP A 200 -3.36 -19.99 -11.36
N PHE A 201 -4.69 -20.02 -11.24
CA PHE A 201 -5.59 -20.23 -12.39
C PHE A 201 -5.45 -19.14 -13.47
N LEU A 202 -5.32 -17.87 -13.10
CA LEU A 202 -5.11 -16.79 -14.07
C LEU A 202 -3.75 -16.90 -14.76
N LYS A 203 -2.70 -17.29 -14.03
CA LYS A 203 -1.37 -17.56 -14.60
C LYS A 203 -1.41 -18.73 -15.58
N THR A 204 -2.06 -19.84 -15.21
CA THR A 204 -2.18 -21.00 -16.11
C THR A 204 -3.03 -20.65 -17.33
N LYS A 205 -4.17 -19.96 -17.16
CA LYS A 205 -4.99 -19.48 -18.28
C LYS A 205 -4.19 -18.58 -19.24
N ALA A 206 -3.37 -17.67 -18.71
CA ALA A 206 -2.51 -16.80 -19.51
C ALA A 206 -1.39 -17.58 -20.24
N LEU A 207 -0.81 -18.60 -19.61
CA LEU A 207 0.20 -19.46 -20.23
C LEU A 207 -0.37 -20.31 -21.37
N PHE A 208 -1.61 -20.76 -21.25
CA PHE A 208 -2.24 -21.65 -22.23
C PHE A 208 -3.04 -20.91 -23.31
N ASN A 209 -3.10 -19.56 -23.31
CA ASN A 209 -3.88 -18.75 -24.26
C ASN A 209 -5.31 -19.28 -24.50
N LEU A 210 -5.90 -19.88 -23.48
CA LEU A 210 -7.27 -20.37 -23.52
C LEU A 210 -8.17 -19.12 -23.52
N LYS A 211 -8.74 -18.79 -24.69
CA LYS A 211 -9.77 -17.75 -24.83
C LYS A 211 -11.01 -18.16 -24.03
#